data_AF-A0A485B3T0-F1
#
_entry.id   AF-A0A485B3T0-F1
#
_cell.length_a   1.000
_cell.length_b   1.000
_cell.length_c   1.000
_cell.angle_alpha   90.00
_cell.angle_beta   90.00
_cell.angle_gamma   90.00
#
_symmetry.space_group_name_H-M   'P 1'
#
loop_
_entity.id
_entity.type
_entity.pdbx_description
1 polymer ?
#
loop_
_entity_poly.entity_id
_entity_poly.type
_entity_poly.pdbx_seq_one_letter_code
_entity_poly.pdbx_strand_id
1 'polypeptide(L)'
;MLSGLFSRSAASSADFSHLQRASIEFRQAAKRYGDHQVLNGINLQVEPGEVVAILGPSGSGKSTLIRLINQLESLSAGEILIDGKPTRHLTDSALRQLRSRVGFVFQQFNLYAHLTAQENITLALERVHGWEKNRRA
;
A
#
# COMPACT_ATOMS: atom_id res chain seq x y z
N MET A 1 -31.79 19.29 14.83
CA MET A 1 -30.74 18.96 15.82
C MET A 1 -30.44 17.46 15.79
N LEU A 2 -29.74 16.95 14.77
CA LEU A 2 -29.31 15.54 14.67
C LEU A 2 -28.08 15.44 13.73
N SER A 3 -26.99 16.15 14.05
CA SER A 3 -25.76 16.20 13.25
C SER A 3 -24.54 15.80 14.09
N GLY A 4 -24.59 14.62 14.71
CA GLY A 4 -23.56 14.17 15.65
C GLY A 4 -23.12 12.71 15.53
N LEU A 5 -23.42 12.01 14.44
CA LEU A 5 -23.19 10.56 14.33
C LEU A 5 -22.12 10.12 13.33
N PHE A 6 -21.22 11.00 12.91
CA PHE A 6 -20.02 10.54 12.20
C PHE A 6 -18.79 11.34 12.60
N SER A 7 -17.84 10.62 13.18
CA SER A 7 -16.38 10.81 13.04
C SER A 7 -15.67 10.70 14.37
N ARG A 8 -15.41 9.46 14.78
CA ARG A 8 -14.25 9.01 15.54
C ARG A 8 -14.30 7.48 15.57
N SER A 9 -13.17 6.83 15.30
CA SER A 9 -12.93 5.38 15.50
C SER A 9 -13.27 4.41 14.36
N ALA A 10 -12.37 4.34 13.36
CA ALA A 10 -12.21 3.14 12.53
C ALA A 10 -10.75 2.94 12.09
N ALA A 11 -9.97 4.02 11.98
CA ALA A 11 -8.54 3.93 11.64
C ALA A 11 -7.64 3.42 12.79
N SER A 12 -8.11 3.40 14.04
CA SER A 12 -7.27 3.06 15.20
C SER A 12 -7.07 1.56 15.43
N SER A 13 -7.61 0.68 14.59
CA SER A 13 -7.52 -0.78 14.77
C SER A 13 -7.39 -1.57 13.47
N ALA A 14 -6.95 -0.94 12.37
CA ALA A 14 -6.69 -1.67 11.14
C ALA A 14 -5.45 -2.55 11.33
N ASP A 15 -5.66 -3.80 11.70
CA ASP A 15 -4.62 -4.81 11.80
C ASP A 15 -4.36 -5.45 10.44
N PHE A 16 -3.16 -5.30 9.91
CA PHE A 16 -2.74 -5.90 8.64
C PHE A 16 -1.79 -7.09 8.86
N SER A 17 -1.69 -7.59 10.11
CA SER A 17 -0.94 -8.81 10.41
C SER A 17 -1.38 -9.98 9.54
N HIS A 18 -2.66 -10.06 9.18
CA HIS A 18 -3.22 -11.04 8.26
C HIS A 18 -4.09 -10.36 7.20
N LEU A 19 -3.76 -10.61 5.92
CA LEU A 19 -4.65 -10.38 4.78
C LEU A 19 -5.41 -11.68 4.51
N GLN A 20 -6.73 -11.59 4.38
CA GLN A 20 -7.60 -12.74 4.10
C GLN A 20 -7.54 -13.11 2.62
N ARG A 21 -7.59 -12.10 1.76
CA ARG A 21 -7.81 -12.27 0.32
C ARG A 21 -6.92 -11.34 -0.51
N ALA A 22 -6.36 -10.29 0.08
CA ALA A 22 -5.57 -9.26 -0.58
C ALA A 22 -6.34 -8.52 -1.71
N SER A 23 -7.64 -8.28 -1.52
CA SER A 23 -8.41 -7.40 -2.43
C SER A 23 -8.02 -5.93 -2.23
N ILE A 24 -8.13 -5.13 -3.28
CA ILE A 24 -7.80 -3.70 -3.26
C ILE A 24 -9.00 -2.93 -3.83
N GLU A 25 -9.44 -1.91 -3.12
CA GLU A 25 -10.55 -1.05 -3.53
C GLU A 25 -10.16 0.42 -3.41
N PHE A 26 -10.33 1.18 -4.50
CA PHE A 26 -10.25 2.63 -4.53
C PHE A 26 -11.67 3.17 -4.63
N ARG A 27 -12.02 4.13 -3.78
CA ARG A 27 -13.31 4.84 -3.84
C ARG A 27 -13.07 6.33 -3.89
N GLN A 28 -13.44 6.92 -5.03
CA GLN A 28 -13.28 8.35 -5.31
C GLN A 28 -11.87 8.86 -4.97
N ALA A 29 -10.85 8.02 -5.18
CA ALA A 29 -9.49 8.29 -4.76
C ALA A 29 -8.90 9.43 -5.59
N ALA A 30 -8.44 10.48 -4.92
CA ALA A 30 -7.88 11.66 -5.57
C ALA A 30 -6.53 12.04 -4.97
N LYS A 31 -5.64 12.54 -5.83
CA LYS A 31 -4.30 12.99 -5.46
C LYS A 31 -3.97 14.28 -6.19
N ARG A 32 -3.55 15.29 -5.44
CA ARG A 32 -2.99 16.55 -5.92
C ARG A 32 -1.59 16.76 -5.33
N TYR A 33 -0.72 17.42 -6.08
CA TYR A 33 0.54 17.96 -5.59
C TYR A 33 0.51 19.47 -5.81
N GLY A 34 0.37 20.23 -4.71
CA GLY A 34 0.02 21.65 -4.80
C GLY A 34 -1.27 21.82 -5.61
N ASP A 35 -1.19 22.59 -6.70
CA ASP A 35 -2.34 22.86 -7.55
C ASP A 35 -2.60 21.81 -8.63
N HIS A 36 -1.62 20.93 -8.89
CA HIS A 36 -1.70 19.95 -9.95
C HIS A 36 -2.45 18.69 -9.52
N GLN A 37 -3.58 18.41 -10.18
CA GLN A 37 -4.37 17.19 -9.95
C GLN A 37 -3.85 16.03 -10.79
N VAL A 38 -3.34 15.00 -10.12
CA VAL A 38 -2.75 13.81 -10.75
C VAL A 38 -3.75 12.66 -10.83
N LEU A 39 -4.56 12.46 -9.79
CA LEU A 39 -5.65 11.49 -9.78
C LEU A 39 -6.96 12.19 -9.46
N ASN A 40 -8.01 11.89 -10.24
CA ASN A 40 -9.31 12.54 -10.16
C ASN A 40 -10.42 11.52 -9.94
N GLY A 41 -10.76 11.24 -8.68
CA GLY A 41 -11.94 10.44 -8.33
C GLY A 41 -11.87 9.00 -8.86
N ILE A 42 -10.72 8.34 -8.73
CA ILE A 42 -10.52 6.98 -9.24
C ILE A 42 -11.37 5.98 -8.43
N ASN A 43 -12.14 5.16 -9.14
CA ASN A 43 -12.81 3.98 -8.61
C ASN A 43 -12.24 2.76 -9.31
N LEU A 44 -11.68 1.84 -8.55
CA LEU A 44 -11.01 0.64 -9.04
C LEU A 44 -11.15 -0.45 -8.01
N GLN A 45 -11.50 -1.66 -8.44
CA GLN A 45 -11.50 -2.85 -7.61
C GLN A 45 -10.58 -3.87 -8.25
N VAL A 46 -9.73 -4.49 -7.43
CA VAL A 46 -8.83 -5.58 -7.81
C VAL A 46 -9.18 -6.76 -6.92
N GLU A 47 -9.63 -7.84 -7.54
CA GLU A 47 -10.00 -9.06 -6.85
C GLU A 47 -8.75 -9.93 -6.53
N PRO A 48 -8.85 -10.80 -5.52
CA PRO A 48 -7.78 -11.73 -5.17
C PRO A 48 -7.31 -12.57 -6.35
N GLY A 49 -6.00 -12.57 -6.59
CA GLY A 49 -5.39 -13.35 -7.67
C GLY A 49 -5.50 -12.73 -9.05
N GLU A 50 -6.10 -11.53 -9.18
CA GLU A 50 -6.11 -10.82 -10.45
C GLU A 50 -4.73 -10.25 -10.80
N VAL A 51 -4.42 -10.31 -12.10
CA VAL A 51 -3.28 -9.62 -12.68
C VAL A 51 -3.80 -8.42 -13.46
N VAL A 52 -3.57 -7.23 -12.92
CA VAL A 52 -4.07 -5.97 -13.50
C VAL A 52 -2.91 -5.17 -14.09
N ALA A 53 -3.07 -4.72 -15.33
CA ALA A 53 -2.14 -3.82 -16.00
C ALA A 53 -2.73 -2.40 -16.08
N ILE A 54 -1.96 -1.39 -15.65
CA ILE A 54 -2.34 0.02 -15.76
C ILE A 54 -1.51 0.66 -16.88
N LEU A 55 -2.19 1.12 -17.92
CA LEU A 55 -1.58 1.71 -19.12
C LEU A 55 -1.94 3.20 -19.24
N GLY A 56 -1.07 3.98 -19.88
CA GLY A 56 -1.31 5.41 -20.11
C GLY A 56 -0.02 6.19 -20.36
N PRO A 57 -0.12 7.43 -20.89
CA PRO A 57 1.04 8.25 -21.24
C PRO A 57 1.88 8.62 -20.01
N SER A 58 3.12 9.04 -20.22
CA SER A 58 3.96 9.56 -19.13
C SER A 58 3.23 10.72 -18.42
N GLY A 59 3.35 10.79 -17.08
CA GLY A 59 2.67 11.79 -16.27
C GLY A 59 1.20 11.51 -15.93
N SER A 60 0.57 10.47 -16.48
CA SER A 60 -0.85 10.16 -16.22
C SER A 60 -1.18 9.64 -14.80
N GLY A 61 -0.24 9.69 -13.86
CA GLY A 61 -0.48 9.28 -12.47
C GLY A 61 -0.35 7.79 -12.16
N LYS A 62 0.07 6.93 -13.09
CA LYS A 62 0.18 5.46 -12.88
C LYS A 62 1.06 5.09 -11.67
N SER A 63 2.27 5.64 -11.61
CA SER A 63 3.20 5.38 -10.51
C SER A 63 2.65 5.93 -9.19
N THR A 64 1.95 7.07 -9.24
CA THR A 64 1.25 7.63 -8.07
C THR A 64 0.15 6.69 -7.60
N LEU A 65 -0.68 6.16 -8.50
CA LEU A 65 -1.75 5.21 -8.19
C LEU A 65 -1.22 3.97 -7.46
N ILE A 66 -0.16 3.35 -8.01
CA ILE A 66 0.45 2.15 -7.43
C ILE A 66 1.11 2.46 -6.08
N ARG A 67 1.76 3.63 -5.93
CA ARG A 67 2.39 4.07 -4.66
C ARG A 67 1.37 4.35 -3.54
N LEU A 68 0.14 4.71 -3.87
CA LEU A 68 -0.91 4.93 -2.88
C LEU A 68 -1.34 3.62 -2.18
N ILE A 69 -1.28 2.48 -2.86
CA ILE A 69 -1.62 1.16 -2.29
C ILE A 69 -0.72 0.86 -1.08
N ASN A 70 0.60 0.99 -1.25
CA ASN A 70 1.57 0.73 -0.18
C ASN A 70 1.84 1.94 0.74
N GLN A 71 1.00 2.98 0.64
CA GLN A 71 1.12 4.23 1.38
C GLN A 71 2.53 4.86 1.27
N LEU A 72 3.17 4.76 0.09
CA LEU A 72 4.36 5.55 -0.25
C LEU A 72 3.98 6.97 -0.67
N GLU A 73 2.72 7.16 -1.02
CA GLU A 73 2.05 8.43 -1.22
C GLU A 73 0.79 8.46 -0.36
N SER A 74 0.34 9.67 0.01
CA SER A 74 -0.93 9.89 0.73
C SER A 74 -2.02 10.41 -0.20
N LEU A 75 -3.26 9.97 0.01
CA LEU A 75 -4.43 10.52 -0.70
C LEU A 75 -4.68 11.98 -0.32
N SER A 76 -5.14 12.76 -1.29
CA SER A 76 -5.70 14.09 -1.04
C SER A 76 -7.19 14.01 -0.66
N ALA A 77 -7.95 13.10 -1.29
CA ALA A 77 -9.35 12.81 -0.96
C ALA A 77 -9.73 11.37 -1.37
N GLY A 78 -10.90 10.92 -0.93
CA GLY A 78 -11.38 9.55 -1.12
C GLY A 78 -10.75 8.56 -0.14
N GLU A 79 -10.89 7.27 -0.46
CA GLU A 79 -10.39 6.18 0.36
C GLU A 79 -9.80 5.04 -0.48
N ILE A 80 -8.84 4.33 0.12
CA ILE A 80 -8.34 3.05 -0.38
C ILE A 80 -8.55 2.04 0.74
N LEU A 81 -9.07 0.87 0.37
CA LEU A 81 -9.27 -0.26 1.25
C LEU A 81 -8.45 -1.45 0.75
N ILE A 82 -7.86 -2.19 1.68
CA ILE A 82 -7.22 -3.47 1.42
C ILE A 82 -7.91 -4.50 2.31
N ASP A 83 -8.51 -5.54 1.70
CA ASP A 83 -9.42 -6.47 2.38
C ASP A 83 -10.50 -5.74 3.19
N GLY A 84 -11.08 -4.68 2.63
CA GLY A 84 -12.11 -3.87 3.28
C GLY A 84 -11.61 -3.00 4.46
N LYS A 85 -10.30 -2.98 4.75
CA LYS A 85 -9.70 -2.16 5.81
C LYS A 85 -9.16 -0.86 5.22
N PRO A 86 -9.53 0.32 5.77
CA PRO A 86 -9.05 1.59 5.25
C PRO A 86 -7.54 1.75 5.47
N THR A 87 -6.84 2.32 4.49
CA THR A 87 -5.38 2.53 4.56
C THR A 87 -4.97 3.95 4.95
N ARG A 88 -5.93 4.84 5.20
CA ARG A 88 -5.68 6.25 5.57
C ARG A 88 -5.50 6.38 7.08
N HIS A 89 -4.61 7.29 7.51
CA HIS A 89 -4.38 7.60 8.93
C HIS A 89 -3.98 6.37 9.78
N LEU A 90 -3.24 5.43 9.19
CA LEU A 90 -2.71 4.29 9.91
C LEU A 90 -1.72 4.73 10.99
N THR A 91 -1.70 4.00 12.10
CA THR A 91 -0.60 4.06 13.06
C THR A 91 0.67 3.52 12.42
N ASP A 92 1.84 3.90 12.94
CA ASP A 92 3.13 3.37 12.44
C ASP A 92 3.20 1.85 12.49
N SER A 93 2.56 1.23 13.49
CA SER A 93 2.48 -0.23 13.61
C SER A 93 1.66 -0.84 12.48
N ALA A 94 0.45 -0.32 12.26
CA ALA A 94 -0.43 -0.80 11.18
C ALA A 94 0.19 -0.57 9.80
N LEU A 95 0.88 0.56 9.60
CA LEU A 95 1.60 0.85 8.36
C LEU A 95 2.73 -0.15 8.10
N ARG A 96 3.50 -0.53 9.13
CA ARG A 96 4.54 -1.56 9.02
C ARG A 96 3.95 -2.94 8.70
N GLN A 97 2.83 -3.29 9.32
CA GLN A 97 2.12 -4.54 9.02
C GLN A 97 1.61 -4.57 7.57
N LEU A 98 1.03 -3.46 7.09
CA LEU A 98 0.59 -3.37 5.69
C LEU A 98 1.77 -3.60 4.73
N ARG A 99 2.88 -2.89 4.97
CA ARG A 99 4.09 -2.98 4.14
C ARG A 99 4.80 -4.34 4.19
N SER A 100 4.61 -5.13 5.25
CA SER A 100 5.13 -6.51 5.31
C SER A 100 4.28 -7.51 4.52
N ARG A 101 3.06 -7.11 4.11
CA ARG A 101 2.15 -7.94 3.31
C ARG A 101 2.08 -7.53 1.84
N VAL A 102 2.49 -6.31 1.50
CA VAL A 102 2.50 -5.79 0.13
C VAL A 102 3.92 -5.71 -0.40
N GLY A 103 4.26 -6.59 -1.35
CA GLY A 103 5.51 -6.49 -2.12
C GLY A 103 5.48 -5.32 -3.09
N PHE A 104 6.60 -4.61 -3.23
CA PHE A 104 6.70 -3.45 -4.13
C PHE A 104 8.03 -3.48 -4.89
N VAL A 105 7.97 -3.42 -6.22
CA VAL A 105 9.14 -3.35 -7.09
C VAL A 105 9.20 -1.97 -7.73
N PHE A 106 10.36 -1.31 -7.61
CA PHE A 106 10.59 0.02 -8.17
C PHE A 106 11.12 -0.07 -9.59
N GLN A 107 10.94 1.00 -10.37
CA GLN A 107 11.52 1.12 -11.72
C GLN A 107 13.05 1.17 -11.68
N GLN A 108 13.64 1.80 -10.65
CA GLN A 108 15.08 1.81 -10.41
C GLN A 108 15.45 0.65 -9.48
N PHE A 109 16.63 0.08 -9.70
CA PHE A 109 17.17 -1.00 -8.87
C PHE A 109 17.59 -0.44 -7.51
N ASN A 110 16.68 -0.48 -6.54
CA ASN A 110 16.93 -0.04 -5.16
C ASN A 110 17.62 -1.14 -4.33
N LEU A 111 18.74 -1.67 -4.83
CA LEU A 111 19.53 -2.70 -4.16
C LEU A 111 20.62 -2.09 -3.27
N TYR A 112 20.95 -2.77 -2.19
CA TYR A 112 22.09 -2.44 -1.35
C TYR A 112 23.37 -2.95 -2.00
N ALA A 113 24.17 -2.04 -2.56
CA ALA A 113 25.37 -2.38 -3.34
C ALA A 113 26.46 -3.10 -2.54
N HIS A 114 26.46 -2.97 -1.21
CA HIS A 114 27.41 -3.64 -0.32
C HIS A 114 26.95 -5.04 0.11
N LEU A 115 25.76 -5.47 -0.32
CA LEU A 115 25.20 -6.79 -0.05
C LEU A 115 25.24 -7.64 -1.31
N THR A 116 25.40 -8.95 -1.13
CA THR A 116 25.22 -9.94 -2.19
C THR A 116 23.77 -9.99 -2.68
N ALA A 117 23.53 -10.63 -3.83
CA ALA A 117 22.18 -10.85 -4.34
C ALA A 117 21.32 -11.64 -3.33
N GLN A 118 21.91 -12.67 -2.70
CA GLN A 118 21.23 -13.45 -1.66
C GLN A 118 20.83 -12.58 -0.47
N GLU A 119 21.74 -11.75 0.04
CA GLU A 119 21.47 -10.88 1.18
C GLU A 119 20.41 -9.82 0.87
N ASN A 120 20.40 -9.25 -0.34
CA ASN A 120 19.33 -8.34 -0.76
C ASN A 120 17.94 -9.01 -0.74
N ILE A 121 17.86 -10.27 -1.17
CA ILE A 121 16.61 -11.04 -1.18
C ILE A 121 16.20 -11.47 0.24
N THR A 122 17.15 -11.93 1.07
CA THR A 122 16.82 -12.44 2.42
C THR A 122 16.64 -11.34 3.46
N LEU A 123 17.10 -10.12 3.21
CA LEU A 123 17.04 -9.02 4.18
C LEU A 123 15.64 -8.80 4.77
N ALA A 124 14.60 -8.75 3.93
CA ALA A 124 13.23 -8.57 4.40
C ALA A 124 12.71 -9.81 5.16
N LEU A 125 13.08 -11.01 4.70
CA LEU A 125 12.72 -12.27 5.37
C LEU A 125 13.30 -12.32 6.79
N GLU A 126 14.56 -11.93 6.95
CA GLU A 126 15.26 -11.93 8.24
C GLU A 126 14.77 -10.80 9.16
N ARG A 127 14.73 -9.56 8.65
CA ARG A 127 14.49 -8.37 9.48
C ARG A 127 13.01 -8.08 9.74
N VAL A 128 12.12 -8.48 8.84
CA VAL A 128 10.68 -8.21 8.93
C VAL A 128 9.90 -9.47 9.31
N HIS A 129 10.28 -10.63 8.75
CA HIS A 129 9.59 -11.89 8.99
C HIS A 129 10.29 -12.82 9.98
N GLY A 130 11.45 -12.43 10.52
CA GLY A 130 12.16 -13.19 11.55
C GLY A 130 12.71 -14.53 11.08
N TRP A 131 12.99 -14.70 9.79
CA TRP A 131 13.58 -15.95 9.28
C TRP A 131 15.01 -16.11 9.82
N GLU A 132 15.30 -17.28 10.37
CA GLU A 132 16.64 -17.63 10.84
C GLU A 132 17.44 -18.32 9.73
N LYS A 133 18.66 -17.83 9.50
CA LYS A 133 19.59 -18.31 8.44
C LYS A 133 19.96 -19.80 8.56
N ASN A 134 19.73 -20.41 9.73
CA ASN A 134 20.11 -21.80 10.05
C ASN A 134 18.94 -22.77 10.18
N ARG A 135 17.72 -22.41 9.78
CA ARG A 135 16.61 -23.37 9.72
C ARG A 135 16.77 -24.28 8.51
N ARG A 136 17.72 -25.21 8.58
CA ARG A 136 17.85 -26.32 7.63
C ARG A 136 16.53 -27.12 7.70
N ALA A 137 15.83 -27.18 6.57
CA ALA A 137 14.80 -28.19 6.35
C ALA A 137 15.44 -29.58 6.21
#